data_AF-A0AAD7SGX4-F1
#
_entry.id   AF-A0AAD7SGX4-F1
#
_cell.length_a   1.000
_cell.length_b   1.000
_cell.length_c   1.000
_cell.angle_alpha   90.00
_cell.angle_beta   90.00
_cell.angle_gamma   90.00
#
_symmetry.space_group_name_H-M   'P 1'
#
loop_
_entity.id
_entity.type
_entity.pdbx_description
1 polymer ?
#
loop_
_entity_poly.entity_id
_entity_poly.type
_entity_poly.pdbx_seq_one_letter_code
_entity_poly.pdbx_strand_id
1 'polypeptide(L)'
;MAQPGQSAKRVWDLKAEIREFCEKKGKDIPELSDEKWMADLAFAVDVTALMTALNTKLQDKGLFVHEMHDLVKAFMMKLQFLSRQLESNNLTHMRTLKEVTPSEDNLRRY
;
A
#
# COMPACT_ATOMS: atom_id res chain seq x y z
N MET A 1 -6.47 13.96 12.86
CA MET A 1 -5.26 13.12 12.70
C MET A 1 -5.27 12.57 11.28
N ALA A 2 -4.20 12.75 10.51
CA ALA A 2 -4.12 12.15 9.17
C ALA A 2 -3.91 10.63 9.32
N GLN A 3 -4.67 9.81 8.58
CA GLN A 3 -4.46 8.37 8.61
C GLN A 3 -3.21 8.00 7.77
N PRO A 4 -2.37 7.03 8.20
CA PRO A 4 -1.13 6.66 7.52
C PRO A 4 -1.28 6.36 6.01
N GLY A 5 -2.41 5.79 5.60
CA GLY A 5 -2.69 5.50 4.18
C GLY A 5 -2.84 6.75 3.32
N GLN A 6 -3.31 7.86 3.89
CA GLN A 6 -3.47 9.11 3.17
C GLN A 6 -2.13 9.81 2.93
N SER A 7 -1.16 9.67 3.83
CA SER A 7 0.21 10.17 3.62
C SER A 7 0.96 9.36 2.57
N ALA A 8 0.91 8.02 2.62
CA ALA A 8 1.59 7.18 1.64
C ALA A 8 1.05 7.40 0.22
N LYS A 9 -0.29 7.49 0.07
CA LYS A 9 -0.92 7.77 -1.22
C LYS A 9 -0.53 9.15 -1.78
N ARG A 10 -0.45 10.18 -0.92
CA ARG A 10 0.02 11.51 -1.35
C ARG A 10 1.47 11.50 -1.82
N VAL A 11 2.35 10.75 -1.14
CA VAL A 11 3.74 10.58 -1.58
C VAL A 11 3.79 9.89 -2.93
N TRP A 12 2.98 8.85 -3.15
CA TRP A 12 2.86 8.20 -4.46
C TRP A 12 2.41 9.15 -5.56
N ASP A 13 1.36 9.93 -5.30
CA ASP A 13 0.74 10.81 -6.28
C ASP A 13 1.66 11.98 -6.65
N LEU A 14 2.48 12.47 -5.70
CA LEU A 14 3.39 13.60 -5.85
C LEU A 14 4.87 13.20 -6.02
N LYS A 15 5.16 11.93 -6.30
CA LYS A 15 6.54 11.40 -6.33
C LYS A 15 7.47 12.14 -7.28
N ALA A 16 6.96 12.65 -8.40
CA ALA A 16 7.75 13.37 -9.39
C ALA A 16 8.12 14.78 -8.88
N GLU A 17 7.14 15.48 -8.33
CA GLU A 17 7.29 16.82 -7.75
C GLU A 17 8.18 16.79 -6.50
N ILE A 18 8.04 15.75 -5.67
CA ILE A 18 8.91 15.52 -4.51
C ILE A 18 10.36 15.33 -4.98
N ARG A 19 10.59 14.52 -6.02
CA ARG A 19 11.93 14.32 -6.57
C ARG A 19 12.52 15.63 -7.08
N GLU A 20 11.79 16.35 -7.94
CA GLU A 20 12.24 17.63 -8.50
C GLU A 20 12.55 18.67 -7.42
N PHE A 21 11.71 18.75 -6.39
CA PHE A 21 11.93 19.65 -5.25
C PHE A 21 13.21 19.29 -4.48
N CYS A 22 13.43 18.00 -4.25
CA CYS A 22 14.60 17.47 -3.55
C CYS A 22 15.90 17.69 -4.33
N GLU A 23 15.89 17.45 -5.64
CA GLU A 23 17.01 17.74 -6.56
C GLU A 23 17.38 19.24 -6.52
N LYS A 24 16.39 20.15 -6.62
CA LYS A 24 16.62 21.60 -6.52
C LYS A 24 17.22 22.05 -5.19
N LYS A 25 17.01 21.27 -4.12
CA LYS A 25 17.57 21.52 -2.78
C LYS A 25 18.92 20.83 -2.55
N GLY A 26 19.46 20.13 -3.55
CA GLY A 26 20.69 19.35 -3.42
C GLY A 26 20.54 18.15 -2.47
N LYS A 27 19.31 17.65 -2.29
CA LYS A 27 18.95 16.53 -1.41
C LYS A 27 18.25 15.44 -2.22
N ASP A 28 18.92 14.95 -3.26
CA ASP A 28 18.33 13.94 -4.14
C ASP A 28 17.89 12.69 -3.36
N ILE A 29 16.82 12.06 -3.84
CA ILE A 29 16.24 10.85 -3.27
C ILE A 29 16.34 9.76 -4.36
N PRO A 30 17.49 9.05 -4.44
CA PRO A 30 17.73 8.07 -5.51
C PRO A 30 16.69 6.95 -5.51
N GLU A 31 16.09 6.65 -4.37
CA GLU A 31 15.03 5.66 -4.22
C GLU A 31 13.80 5.95 -5.08
N LEU A 32 13.48 7.23 -5.33
CA LEU A 32 12.36 7.57 -6.20
C LEU A 32 12.63 7.17 -7.65
N SER A 33 13.89 7.01 -8.05
CA SER A 33 14.31 6.57 -9.39
C SER A 33 14.58 5.07 -9.48
N ASP A 34 14.59 4.35 -8.36
CA ASP A 34 14.81 2.91 -8.31
C ASP A 34 13.50 2.15 -8.55
N GLU A 35 13.44 1.35 -9.61
CA GLU A 35 12.22 0.62 -10.01
C GLU A 35 11.75 -0.38 -8.93
N LYS A 36 12.69 -1.05 -8.25
CA LYS A 36 12.39 -2.04 -7.22
C LYS A 36 11.81 -1.37 -5.98
N TRP A 37 12.39 -0.24 -5.57
CA TRP A 37 11.90 0.56 -4.47
C TRP A 37 10.55 1.18 -4.79
N MET A 38 10.35 1.65 -6.03
CA MET A 38 9.07 2.17 -6.50
C MET A 38 7.98 1.10 -6.45
N ALA A 39 8.29 -0.16 -6.79
CA ALA A 39 7.38 -1.28 -6.60
C ALA A 39 7.08 -1.55 -5.11
N ASP A 40 8.09 -1.51 -4.23
CA ASP A 40 7.91 -1.68 -2.77
C ASP A 40 7.00 -0.55 -2.20
N LEU A 41 7.19 0.70 -2.64
CA LEU A 41 6.32 1.83 -2.25
C LEU A 41 4.89 1.62 -2.74
N ALA A 42 4.71 1.21 -4.00
CA ALA A 42 3.39 0.97 -4.59
C ALA A 42 2.62 -0.11 -3.81
N PHE A 43 3.30 -1.21 -3.48
CA PHE A 43 2.78 -2.28 -2.63
C PHE A 43 2.37 -1.74 -1.25
N ALA A 44 3.25 -0.96 -0.61
CA ALA A 44 2.97 -0.37 0.70
C ALA A 44 1.76 0.57 0.68
N VAL A 45 1.57 1.36 -0.38
CA VAL A 45 0.41 2.24 -0.57
C VAL A 45 -0.89 1.43 -0.62
N ASP A 46 -0.93 0.36 -1.43
CA ASP A 46 -2.11 -0.49 -1.57
C ASP A 46 -2.44 -1.21 -0.25
N VAL A 47 -1.44 -1.80 0.44
CA VAL A 47 -1.63 -2.47 1.73
C VAL A 47 -2.08 -1.48 2.82
N THR A 48 -1.50 -0.29 2.86
CA THR A 48 -1.88 0.72 3.86
C THR A 48 -3.29 1.25 3.62
N ALA A 49 -3.76 1.32 2.38
CA ALA A 49 -5.16 1.62 2.07
C ALA A 49 -6.11 0.54 2.62
N LEU A 50 -5.75 -0.74 2.48
CA LEU A 50 -6.51 -1.86 3.06
C LEU A 50 -6.57 -1.78 4.60
N MET A 51 -5.44 -1.49 5.25
CA MET A 51 -5.37 -1.31 6.71
C MET A 51 -6.20 -0.11 7.17
N THR A 52 -6.15 1.00 6.45
CA THR A 52 -6.94 2.22 6.73
C THR A 52 -8.44 1.91 6.65
N ALA A 53 -8.86 1.11 5.68
CA ALA A 53 -10.25 0.69 5.53
C ALA A 53 -10.71 -0.20 6.69
N LEU A 54 -9.89 -1.15 7.15
CA LEU A 54 -10.19 -1.94 8.35
C LEU A 54 -10.26 -1.05 9.59
N ASN A 55 -9.24 -0.22 9.81
CA ASN A 55 -9.13 0.63 10.98
C ASN A 55 -10.33 1.58 11.10
N THR A 56 -10.80 2.13 9.97
CA THR A 56 -12.00 2.98 9.94
C THR A 56 -13.25 2.22 10.40
N LYS A 57 -13.42 0.95 10.00
CA LYS A 57 -14.54 0.12 10.46
C LYS A 57 -14.42 -0.23 11.95
N LEU A 58 -13.21 -0.53 12.43
CA LEU A 58 -12.98 -0.86 13.83
C LEU A 58 -13.17 0.34 14.77
N GLN A 59 -12.94 1.55 14.28
CA GLN A 59 -13.15 2.79 15.05
C GLN A 59 -14.61 3.28 15.01
N ASP A 60 -15.51 2.57 14.32
CA ASP A 60 -16.91 2.96 14.24
C ASP A 60 -17.61 2.80 15.61
N LYS A 61 -18.53 3.70 15.90
CA LYS A 61 -19.23 3.71 17.18
C LYS A 61 -20.33 2.66 17.18
N GLY A 62 -20.46 1.93 18.30
CA GLY A 62 -21.52 0.95 18.48
C GLY A 62 -21.18 -0.45 17.98
N LEU A 63 -19.91 -0.72 17.62
CA LEU A 63 -19.45 -2.06 17.26
C LEU A 63 -19.33 -2.94 18.51
N PHE A 64 -19.95 -4.11 18.49
CA PHE A 64 -19.76 -5.14 19.50
C PHE A 64 -18.45 -5.90 19.28
N VAL A 65 -17.91 -6.49 20.35
CA VAL A 65 -16.64 -7.25 20.31
C VAL A 65 -16.68 -8.40 19.30
N HIS A 66 -17.82 -9.08 19.16
CA HIS A 66 -17.96 -10.17 18.17
C HIS A 66 -17.89 -9.65 16.72
N GLU A 67 -18.45 -8.48 16.44
CA GLU A 67 -18.36 -7.83 15.13
C GLU A 67 -16.93 -7.37 14.83
N MET A 68 -16.21 -6.86 15.85
CA MET A 68 -14.79 -6.51 15.72
C MET A 68 -13.95 -7.74 15.36
N HIS A 69 -14.19 -8.85 16.05
CA HIS A 69 -13.52 -10.12 15.76
C HIS A 69 -13.79 -10.58 14.32
N ASP A 70 -15.05 -10.48 13.86
CA ASP A 70 -15.43 -10.89 12.51
C ASP A 70 -14.79 -9.99 11.43
N LEU A 71 -14.69 -8.68 11.67
CA LEU A 71 -13.96 -7.76 10.79
C LEU A 71 -12.48 -8.12 10.67
N VAL A 72 -11.81 -8.41 11.79
CA VAL A 72 -10.40 -8.82 11.80
C VAL A 72 -10.22 -10.16 11.08
N LYS A 73 -11.10 -11.13 11.33
CA LYS A 73 -11.07 -12.44 10.67
C LYS A 73 -11.26 -12.33 9.15
N ALA A 74 -12.25 -11.54 8.72
CA ALA A 74 -12.47 -11.27 7.29
C ALA A 74 -11.27 -10.57 6.65
N PHE A 75 -10.63 -9.65 7.36
CA PHE A 75 -9.42 -8.98 6.89
C PHE A 75 -8.23 -9.94 6.72
N MET A 76 -8.00 -10.84 7.69
CA MET A 76 -6.97 -11.87 7.58
C MET A 76 -7.20 -12.78 6.36
N MET A 77 -8.45 -13.20 6.12
CA MET A 77 -8.81 -13.97 4.93
C MET A 77 -8.54 -13.19 3.63
N LYS A 78 -8.83 -11.88 3.63
CA LYS A 78 -8.54 -11.00 2.49
C LYS A 78 -7.04 -10.88 2.21
N LEU A 79 -6.20 -10.79 3.25
CA LEU A 79 -4.74 -10.77 3.08
C LEU A 79 -4.22 -12.09 2.53
N GLN A 80 -4.72 -13.22 3.02
CA GLN A 80 -4.37 -14.54 2.48
C GLN A 80 -4.78 -14.69 1.01
N PHE A 81 -5.97 -14.21 0.66
CA PHE A 81 -6.43 -14.20 -0.73
C PHE A 81 -5.53 -13.33 -1.61
N LEU A 82 -5.16 -12.14 -1.14
CA LEU A 82 -4.29 -11.22 -1.84
C LEU A 82 -2.89 -11.82 -2.06
N SER A 83 -2.31 -12.45 -1.04
CA SER A 83 -1.01 -13.13 -1.15
C SER A 83 -1.02 -14.19 -2.25
N ARG A 84 -2.04 -15.06 -2.32
CA ARG A 84 -2.19 -16.04 -3.43
C ARG A 84 -2.36 -15.37 -4.80
N GLN A 85 -3.00 -14.21 -4.85
CA GLN A 85 -3.09 -13.45 -6.09
C GLN A 85 -1.73 -12.91 -6.53
N LEU A 86 -0.90 -12.44 -5.60
CA LEU A 86 0.46 -11.99 -5.91
C LEU A 86 1.34 -13.14 -6.41
N GLU A 87 1.24 -14.32 -5.80
CA GLU A 87 1.93 -15.55 -6.27
C GLU A 87 1.54 -15.93 -7.71
N SER A 88 0.31 -15.61 -8.13
CA SER A 88 -0.18 -15.83 -9.49
C SER A 88 -0.03 -14.61 -10.41
N ASN A 89 0.75 -13.60 -9.99
CA ASN A 89 0.95 -12.32 -10.69
C ASN A 89 -0.37 -11.58 -11.02
N ASN A 90 -1.39 -11.77 -10.20
CA ASN A 90 -2.69 -11.14 -10.34
C ASN A 90 -2.78 -9.87 -9.48
N LEU A 91 -2.55 -8.72 -10.12
CA LEU A 91 -2.56 -7.40 -9.46
C LEU A 91 -3.93 -6.72 -9.44
N THR A 92 -5.03 -7.45 -9.67
CA THR A 92 -6.38 -6.84 -9.83
C THR A 92 -6.80 -5.96 -8.64
N HIS A 93 -6.37 -6.32 -7.43
CA HIS A 93 -6.68 -5.57 -6.20
C HIS A 93 -5.54 -4.67 -5.72
N MET A 94 -4.43 -4.62 -6.45
CA MET A 94 -3.24 -3.82 -6.15
C MET A 94 -3.10 -2.72 -7.20
N ARG A 95 -3.98 -1.71 -7.11
CA ARG A 95 -4.11 -0.68 -8.15
C ARG A 95 -2.81 0.08 -8.37
N THR A 96 -2.16 0.48 -7.29
CA THR A 96 -0.92 1.27 -7.32
C THR A 96 0.24 0.41 -7.81
N LEU A 97 0.35 -0.82 -7.30
CA LEU A 97 1.39 -1.76 -7.73
C LEU A 97 1.28 -2.12 -9.22
N LYS A 98 0.06 -2.20 -9.75
CA LYS A 98 -0.18 -2.45 -11.18
C LYS A 98 0.36 -1.34 -12.09
N GLU A 99 0.54 -0.12 -11.59
CA GLU A 99 1.07 1.01 -12.36
C GLU A 99 2.58 0.90 -12.64
N VAL A 100 3.33 0.13 -11.83
CA VAL A 100 4.80 0.05 -11.90
C VAL A 100 5.34 -1.29 -12.37
N THR A 101 4.48 -2.24 -12.78
CA THR A 101 4.86 -3.59 -13.25
C THR A 101 6.00 -4.21 -12.43
N PRO A 102 5.71 -4.73 -11.22
CA PRO A 102 6.75 -5.27 -10.34
C PRO A 102 7.53 -6.41 -11.01
N SER A 103 8.83 -6.48 -10.71
CA SER A 103 9.68 -7.61 -11.12
C SER A 103 9.24 -8.92 -10.45
N GLU A 104 9.64 -10.07 -11.01
CA GLU A 104 9.42 -11.36 -10.35
C GLU A 104 10.04 -11.42 -8.95
N ASP A 105 11.19 -10.76 -8.76
CA ASP A 105 11.87 -10.69 -7.46
C ASP A 105 11.06 -9.89 -6.43
N ASN A 106 10.35 -8.84 -6.85
CA ASN A 106 9.42 -8.13 -5.97
C ASN A 106 8.26 -9.05 -5.59
N LEU A 107 7.64 -9.72 -6.56
CA LEU A 107 6.47 -10.57 -6.33
C LEU A 107 6.78 -11.76 -5.41
N ARG A 108 7.97 -12.36 -5.51
CA ARG A 108 8.40 -13.46 -4.62
C ARG A 108 8.65 -13.02 -3.18
N ARG A 109 8.86 -11.73 -2.95
CA ARG A 109 9.12 -11.17 -1.61
C ARG A 109 7.83 -10.80 -0.87
N TYR A 110 6.75 -10.53 -1.60
CA TYR A 110 5.45 -10.10 -1.06
C TYR A 110 4.59 -11.29 -0.61
#